data_AF-A0A8U0U9J4-F1
#
_entry.id   AF-A0A8U0U9J4-F1
#
_cell.length_a   1.000
_cell.length_b   1.000
_cell.length_c   1.000
_cell.angle_alpha   90.00
_cell.angle_beta   90.00
_cell.angle_gamma   90.00
#
_symmetry.space_group_name_H-M   'P 1'
#
loop_
_entity.id
_entity.type
_entity.pdbx_description
1 polymer ?
#
loop_
_entity_poly.entity_id
_entity_poly.type
_entity_poly.pdbx_seq_one_letter_code
_entity_poly.pdbx_strand_id
1 'polypeptide(L)'
;MLQRSRERGVRLNPEKSTVGATENVKDLITREPGPILAYYDPDKELRLQVDASKYGLGAVLLQEGKPIGYASKSLTDCEINYAQIEKELYAILFGYQPWQVVATDLFTWNNEDYIVTVDYYSRYFELDKLHSTTSAAVIHKLKAAFARHGIATLNDRSSIQKPHLFFLPDVPSIPFFPRDAHRHDIEVLEANYPIILAEFQAVYQRGIDPKIGWTGLGPKGQAVFPLYSAGVCVARNCRSCPCTYRTLLSLRTFISSNSLGSAGFWLLGPGATLGGVYGPTNTRLRCHLGVQTPPQCELVVGGEPQCWSEGHCLLVDDSFLHTVSHNGVAEDGPRVIFSVDLWHPNVAAAERQALDYIFCPDQ
;
A
#
# COMPACT_ATOMS: atom_id res chain seq x y z
N MET A 1 -1.61 -10.74 -25.27
CA MET A 1 -2.05 -9.93 -26.43
C MET A 1 -3.16 -10.58 -27.27
N LEU A 2 -3.39 -11.90 -27.25
CA LEU A 2 -4.45 -12.54 -28.07
C LEU A 2 -5.87 -12.57 -27.44
N GLN A 3 -6.05 -12.15 -26.18
CA GLN A 3 -7.38 -12.14 -25.53
C GLN A 3 -7.96 -10.74 -25.23
N ARG A 4 -7.14 -9.67 -25.28
CA ARG A 4 -7.60 -8.29 -24.99
C ARG A 4 -8.11 -7.50 -26.20
N SER A 5 -7.91 -8.00 -27.42
CA SER A 5 -8.34 -7.29 -28.64
C SER A 5 -9.85 -7.42 -28.95
N ARG A 6 -10.60 -8.23 -28.18
CA ARG A 6 -12.06 -8.37 -28.37
C ARG A 6 -12.90 -7.30 -27.68
N GLU A 7 -12.36 -6.56 -26.70
CA GLU A 7 -13.20 -5.68 -25.86
C GLU A 7 -13.17 -4.19 -26.27
N ARG A 8 -12.27 -3.76 -27.16
CA ARG A 8 -12.07 -2.31 -27.44
C ARG A 8 -12.50 -1.82 -28.82
N GLY A 9 -13.24 -2.61 -29.60
CA GLY A 9 -13.86 -2.12 -30.84
C GLY A 9 -12.91 -1.52 -31.90
N VAL A 10 -11.60 -1.71 -31.77
CA VAL A 10 -10.61 -1.22 -32.73
C VAL A 10 -10.68 -2.11 -33.97
N ARG A 11 -11.23 -1.58 -35.06
CA ARG A 11 -11.18 -2.24 -36.38
C ARG A 11 -9.73 -2.26 -36.86
N LEU A 12 -9.08 -3.42 -36.79
CA LEU A 12 -7.83 -3.65 -37.51
C LEU A 12 -8.15 -3.77 -39.00
N ASN A 13 -7.72 -2.78 -39.78
CA ASN A 13 -7.73 -2.88 -41.25
C ASN A 13 -6.65 -3.89 -41.66
N PRO A 14 -7.01 -5.01 -42.30
CA PRO A 14 -6.03 -6.02 -42.67
C PRO A 14 -5.33 -5.59 -43.96
N GLU A 15 -4.33 -4.71 -43.86
CA GLU A 15 -3.33 -4.69 -44.92
C GLU A 15 -2.54 -6.00 -44.86
N LYS A 16 -2.46 -6.69 -46.00
CA LYS A 16 -1.91 -8.05 -46.16
C LYS A 16 -0.49 -8.24 -45.62
N SER A 17 0.23 -7.17 -45.27
CA SER A 17 1.59 -7.21 -44.73
C SER A 17 1.66 -7.62 -43.25
N THR A 18 0.68 -7.26 -42.41
CA THR A 18 0.77 -7.47 -40.95
C THR A 18 0.41 -8.90 -40.54
N VAL A 19 -0.52 -9.53 -41.26
CA VAL A 19 -0.96 -10.91 -40.99
C VAL A 19 0.15 -11.92 -41.31
N GLY A 20 0.87 -11.72 -42.41
CA GLY A 20 1.99 -12.59 -42.80
C GLY A 20 3.16 -12.55 -41.81
N ALA A 21 3.43 -11.40 -41.18
CA ALA A 21 4.46 -11.29 -40.16
C ALA A 21 4.13 -12.11 -38.89
N THR A 22 2.87 -12.08 -38.46
CA THR A 22 2.42 -12.85 -37.29
C THR A 22 2.41 -14.36 -37.52
N GLU A 23 2.09 -14.81 -38.73
CA GLU A 23 2.13 -16.24 -39.09
C GLU A 23 3.56 -16.76 -39.17
N ASN A 24 4.49 -15.98 -39.73
CA ASN A 24 5.92 -16.34 -39.76
C ASN A 24 6.53 -16.48 -38.37
N VAL A 25 6.21 -15.57 -37.44
CA VAL A 25 6.68 -15.67 -36.05
C VAL A 25 6.15 -16.93 -35.38
N LYS A 26 4.88 -17.28 -35.62
CA LYS A 26 4.28 -18.49 -35.07
C LYS A 26 4.99 -19.75 -35.58
N ASP A 27 5.23 -19.82 -36.88
CA ASP A 27 5.95 -20.92 -37.52
C ASP A 27 7.39 -21.08 -36.99
N LEU A 28 8.09 -19.96 -36.75
CA LEU A 28 9.44 -19.95 -36.18
C LEU A 28 9.49 -20.51 -34.75
N ILE A 29 8.46 -20.27 -33.93
CA ILE A 29 8.42 -20.74 -32.54
C ILE A 29 8.04 -22.23 -32.46
N THR A 30 7.32 -22.77 -33.44
CA THR A 30 6.80 -24.15 -33.43
C THR A 30 7.63 -25.18 -34.21
N ARG A 31 8.65 -24.77 -34.99
CA ARG A 31 9.48 -25.70 -35.77
C ARG A 31 10.59 -26.31 -34.92
N GLU A 32 10.83 -27.62 -35.07
CA GLU A 32 11.95 -28.28 -34.41
C GLU A 32 13.32 -27.93 -35.04
N PRO A 33 14.40 -27.82 -34.24
CA PRO A 33 14.41 -27.87 -32.78
C PRO A 33 13.98 -26.48 -32.29
N GLY A 34 12.76 -26.38 -31.75
CA GLY A 34 12.21 -25.10 -31.33
C GLY A 34 13.08 -24.48 -30.24
N PRO A 35 12.81 -23.25 -29.80
CA PRO A 35 13.42 -22.69 -28.61
C PRO A 35 12.91 -23.47 -27.37
N ILE A 36 13.44 -24.68 -27.17
CA ILE A 36 13.19 -25.51 -26.01
C ILE A 36 14.03 -24.93 -24.89
N LEU A 37 13.37 -24.56 -23.78
CA LEU A 37 14.04 -24.10 -22.57
C LEU A 37 15.08 -25.13 -22.14
N ALA A 38 16.34 -24.70 -22.06
CA ALA A 38 17.41 -25.53 -21.52
C ALA A 38 17.26 -25.61 -20.00
N TYR A 39 17.71 -26.74 -19.42
CA TYR A 39 17.81 -26.86 -17.97
C TYR A 39 18.93 -25.95 -17.45
N TYR A 40 18.66 -25.31 -16.32
CA TYR A 40 19.64 -24.51 -15.61
C TYR A 40 20.76 -25.39 -15.04
N ASP A 41 21.99 -24.91 -15.16
CA ASP A 41 23.19 -25.55 -14.63
C ASP A 41 23.95 -24.55 -13.72
N PRO A 42 24.13 -24.85 -12.43
CA PRO A 42 24.74 -23.92 -11.48
C PRO A 42 26.22 -23.61 -11.75
N ASP A 43 26.91 -24.48 -12.50
CA ASP A 43 28.35 -24.31 -12.78
C ASP A 43 28.61 -23.46 -14.04
N LYS A 44 27.54 -23.01 -14.71
CA LYS A 44 27.61 -22.27 -15.98
C LYS A 44 27.21 -20.81 -15.83
N GLU A 45 27.91 -19.95 -16.57
CA GLU A 45 27.67 -18.50 -16.54
C GLU A 45 26.26 -18.14 -17.07
N LEU A 46 25.60 -17.25 -16.34
CA LEU A 46 24.29 -16.68 -16.68
C LEU A 46 24.47 -15.39 -17.48
N ARG A 47 23.73 -15.28 -18.59
CA ARG A 47 23.63 -14.04 -19.36
C ARG A 47 22.19 -13.59 -19.45
N LEU A 48 21.89 -12.44 -18.86
CA LEU A 48 20.61 -11.76 -19.04
C LEU A 48 20.68 -10.89 -20.29
N GLN A 49 19.78 -11.13 -21.25
CA GLN A 49 19.54 -10.24 -22.39
C GLN A 49 18.18 -9.61 -22.23
N VAL A 50 18.11 -8.29 -22.41
CA VAL A 50 16.88 -7.54 -22.30
C VAL A 50 16.68 -6.69 -23.53
N ASP A 51 15.42 -6.43 -23.86
CA ASP A 51 15.02 -5.57 -24.95
C ASP A 51 13.84 -4.68 -24.53
N ALA A 52 13.82 -3.45 -25.04
CA ALA A 52 12.84 -2.44 -24.70
C ALA A 52 12.21 -1.85 -25.96
N SER A 53 10.93 -2.11 -26.17
CA SER A 53 10.13 -1.49 -27.21
C SER A 53 9.32 -0.31 -26.67
N LYS A 54 8.67 0.44 -27.58
CA LYS A 54 7.73 1.49 -27.19
C LYS A 54 6.59 0.99 -26.29
N TYR A 55 6.20 -0.28 -26.42
CA TYR A 55 4.98 -0.82 -25.80
C TYR A 55 5.23 -1.92 -24.76
N GLY A 56 6.47 -2.38 -24.62
CA GLY A 56 6.75 -3.54 -23.79
C GLY A 56 8.24 -3.83 -23.64
N LEU A 57 8.55 -4.57 -22.59
CA LEU A 57 9.87 -5.04 -22.23
C LEU A 57 9.93 -6.56 -22.44
N GLY A 58 11.09 -7.04 -22.87
CA GLY A 58 11.43 -8.45 -22.95
C GLY A 58 12.72 -8.72 -22.19
N ALA A 59 12.81 -9.88 -21.57
CA ALA A 59 14.02 -10.39 -20.96
C ALA A 59 14.15 -11.89 -21.25
N VAL A 60 15.37 -12.32 -21.55
CA VAL A 60 15.74 -13.71 -21.78
C VAL A 60 16.94 -14.01 -20.93
N LEU A 61 16.84 -15.04 -20.10
CA LEU A 61 17.96 -15.57 -19.34
C LEU A 61 18.56 -16.71 -20.14
N LEU A 62 19.88 -16.66 -20.36
CA LEU A 62 20.61 -17.58 -21.24
C LEU A 62 21.76 -18.26 -20.49
N GLN A 63 22.03 -19.52 -20.81
CA GLN A 63 23.28 -20.22 -20.51
C GLN A 63 23.83 -20.84 -21.78
N GLU A 64 25.12 -20.63 -22.07
CA GLU A 64 25.79 -21.13 -23.29
C GLU A 64 25.01 -20.79 -24.59
N GLY A 65 24.36 -19.62 -24.62
CA GLY A 65 23.55 -19.18 -25.77
C GLY A 65 22.18 -19.86 -25.89
N LYS A 66 21.78 -20.72 -24.94
CA LYS A 66 20.47 -21.34 -24.89
C LYS A 66 19.57 -20.67 -23.85
N PRO A 67 18.29 -20.43 -24.18
CA PRO A 67 17.33 -19.82 -23.27
C PRO A 67 16.97 -20.78 -22.14
N ILE A 68 17.08 -20.31 -20.90
CA ILE A 68 16.65 -21.03 -19.69
C ILE A 68 15.39 -20.41 -19.08
N GLY A 69 15.06 -19.17 -19.45
CA GLY A 69 13.84 -18.47 -19.02
C GLY A 69 13.52 -17.26 -19.87
N TYR A 70 12.23 -16.92 -19.94
CA TYR A 70 11.72 -15.76 -20.63
C TYR A 70 10.83 -14.94 -19.70
N ALA A 71 10.92 -13.61 -19.79
CA ALA A 71 9.99 -12.69 -19.16
C ALA A 71 9.57 -11.61 -20.17
N SER A 72 8.31 -11.21 -20.12
CA SER A 72 7.81 -10.09 -20.94
C SER A 72 6.74 -9.32 -20.19
N LYS A 73 6.73 -7.99 -20.37
CA LYS A 73 5.76 -7.08 -19.75
C LYS A 73 5.32 -6.03 -20.76
N SER A 74 4.02 -5.79 -20.89
CA SER A 74 3.51 -4.60 -21.59
C SER A 74 3.64 -3.37 -20.70
N LEU A 75 4.12 -2.27 -21.27
CA LEU A 75 4.23 -1.00 -20.56
C LEU A 75 2.84 -0.38 -20.36
N THR A 76 2.64 0.29 -19.24
CA THR A 76 1.43 1.08 -18.95
C THR A 76 1.40 2.38 -19.77
N ASP A 77 0.24 3.02 -19.83
CA ASP A 77 0.06 4.28 -20.59
C ASP A 77 1.05 5.39 -20.15
N CYS A 78 1.46 5.39 -18.88
CA CYS A 78 2.49 6.28 -18.35
C CYS A 78 3.91 5.83 -18.75
N GLU A 79 4.23 4.55 -18.55
CA GLU A 79 5.56 3.98 -18.84
C GLU A 79 5.90 4.03 -20.35
N ILE A 80 4.89 4.00 -21.24
CA ILE A 80 5.08 4.17 -22.69
C ILE A 80 5.70 5.53 -23.03
N ASN A 81 5.54 6.55 -22.17
CA ASN A 81 6.07 7.89 -22.40
C ASN A 81 7.51 8.09 -21.92
N TYR A 82 8.12 7.08 -21.28
CA TYR A 82 9.53 7.15 -20.89
C TYR A 82 10.44 7.29 -22.12
N ALA A 83 11.56 7.99 -21.94
CA ALA A 83 12.60 8.07 -22.95
C ALA A 83 13.15 6.68 -23.25
N GLN A 84 13.65 6.46 -24.47
CA GLN A 84 14.13 5.13 -24.87
C GLN A 84 15.24 4.60 -23.95
N ILE A 85 16.15 5.48 -23.50
CA ILE A 85 17.19 5.13 -22.54
C ILE A 85 16.64 4.72 -21.17
N GLU A 86 15.55 5.35 -20.71
CA GLU A 86 14.89 5.00 -19.45
C GLU A 86 14.19 3.64 -19.57
N LYS A 87 13.62 3.33 -20.74
CA LYS A 87 13.03 2.03 -21.03
C LYS A 87 14.07 0.91 -21.12
N GLU A 88 15.24 1.18 -21.70
CA GLU A 88 16.35 0.22 -21.72
C GLU A 88 16.84 -0.10 -20.31
N LEU A 89 17.04 0.93 -19.47
CA LEU A 89 17.34 0.74 -18.05
C LEU A 89 16.21 -0.03 -17.34
N TYR A 90 14.96 0.30 -17.65
CA TYR A 90 13.82 -0.37 -17.05
C TYR A 90 13.73 -1.85 -17.46
N ALA A 91 14.09 -2.19 -18.70
CA ALA A 91 14.18 -3.58 -19.15
C ALA A 91 15.24 -4.36 -18.37
N ILE A 92 16.39 -3.74 -18.07
CA ILE A 92 17.44 -4.34 -17.23
C ILE A 92 16.90 -4.62 -15.82
N LEU A 93 16.25 -3.63 -15.20
CA LEU A 93 15.64 -3.80 -13.87
C LEU A 93 14.54 -4.88 -13.87
N PHE A 94 13.68 -4.88 -14.89
CA PHE A 94 12.63 -5.87 -15.07
C PHE A 94 13.17 -7.29 -15.25
N GLY A 95 14.29 -7.46 -15.95
CA GLY A 95 14.94 -8.77 -16.10
C GLY A 95 15.66 -9.26 -14.85
N TYR A 96 15.99 -8.37 -13.91
CA TYR A 96 16.75 -8.66 -12.69
C TYR A 96 15.89 -8.86 -11.43
N GLN A 97 14.72 -8.23 -11.35
CA GLN A 97 13.84 -8.23 -10.17
C GLN A 97 12.96 -9.48 -9.90
N PRO A 98 12.62 -10.34 -10.88
CA PRO A 98 11.85 -11.55 -10.63
C PRO A 98 12.51 -12.47 -9.59
N TRP A 99 11.69 -13.20 -8.82
CA TRP A 99 12.12 -14.21 -7.86
C TRP A 99 12.90 -13.69 -6.65
N GLN A 100 12.92 -12.37 -6.44
CA GLN A 100 13.42 -11.75 -5.23
C GLN A 100 12.50 -12.00 -4.02
N VAL A 101 11.18 -11.93 -4.20
CA VAL A 101 10.23 -12.22 -3.12
C VAL A 101 9.28 -13.31 -3.59
N VAL A 102 9.26 -14.44 -2.88
CA VAL A 102 8.39 -15.57 -3.21
C VAL A 102 7.47 -15.92 -2.05
N ALA A 103 6.26 -16.35 -2.35
CA ALA A 103 5.40 -17.09 -1.43
C ALA A 103 5.56 -18.58 -1.71
N THR A 104 5.55 -19.41 -0.67
CA THR A 104 5.54 -20.86 -0.79
C THR A 104 4.43 -21.42 0.06
N ASP A 105 3.67 -22.38 -0.45
CA ASP A 105 2.68 -23.10 0.33
C ASP A 105 2.67 -24.59 -0.03
N LEU A 106 2.26 -25.42 0.92
CA LEU A 106 2.11 -26.86 0.76
C LEU A 106 0.63 -27.20 0.65
N PHE A 107 0.28 -28.02 -0.33
CA PHE A 107 -1.08 -28.54 -0.43
C PHE A 107 -1.09 -29.98 -0.92
N THR A 108 -2.15 -30.70 -0.54
CA THR A 108 -2.37 -32.09 -0.96
C THR A 108 -3.50 -32.13 -1.99
N TRP A 109 -3.25 -32.79 -3.11
CA TRP A 109 -4.24 -33.01 -4.17
C TRP A 109 -4.18 -34.46 -4.63
N ASN A 110 -5.32 -35.16 -4.67
CA ASN A 110 -5.40 -36.59 -5.04
C ASN A 110 -4.43 -37.50 -4.26
N ASN A 111 -4.34 -37.30 -2.94
CA ASN A 111 -3.42 -38.01 -2.04
C ASN A 111 -1.93 -37.83 -2.35
N GLU A 112 -1.57 -36.77 -3.06
CA GLU A 112 -0.19 -36.42 -3.40
C GLU A 112 0.10 -35.01 -2.88
N ASP A 113 1.28 -34.83 -2.31
CA ASP A 113 1.70 -33.55 -1.75
C ASP A 113 2.42 -32.71 -2.80
N TYR A 114 2.21 -31.40 -2.77
CA TYR A 114 2.81 -30.44 -3.68
C TYR A 114 3.30 -29.22 -2.91
N ILE A 115 4.32 -28.58 -3.46
CA ILE A 115 4.70 -27.22 -3.11
C ILE A 115 4.41 -26.31 -4.29
N VAL A 116 3.70 -25.22 -4.02
CA VAL A 116 3.58 -24.10 -4.95
C VAL A 116 4.53 -23.00 -4.52
N THR A 117 5.30 -22.47 -5.46
CA THR A 117 6.15 -21.30 -5.25
C THR A 117 5.70 -20.20 -6.19
N VAL A 118 5.34 -19.04 -5.67
CA VAL A 118 4.82 -17.90 -6.45
C VAL A 118 5.76 -16.72 -6.30
N ASP A 119 6.25 -16.19 -7.42
CA ASP A 119 7.00 -14.93 -7.45
C ASP A 119 6.05 -13.73 -7.31
N TYR A 120 6.31 -12.85 -6.34
CA TYR A 120 5.47 -11.67 -6.10
C TYR A 120 5.57 -10.61 -7.19
N TYR A 121 6.70 -10.52 -7.88
CA TYR A 121 6.92 -9.47 -8.88
C TYR A 121 6.22 -9.80 -10.20
N SER A 122 6.50 -10.98 -10.76
CA SER A 122 5.95 -11.43 -12.03
C SER A 122 4.59 -12.12 -11.91
N ARG A 123 4.19 -12.54 -10.69
CA ARG A 123 3.02 -13.42 -10.43
C ARG A 123 3.11 -14.79 -11.09
N TYR A 124 4.29 -15.15 -11.59
CA TYR A 124 4.55 -16.48 -12.10
C TYR A 124 4.60 -17.48 -10.93
N PHE A 125 4.05 -18.67 -11.13
CA PHE A 125 4.05 -19.73 -10.14
C PHE A 125 4.68 -21.01 -10.70
N GLU A 126 5.43 -21.72 -9.86
CA GLU A 126 5.91 -23.07 -10.10
C GLU A 126 5.21 -24.04 -9.17
N LEU A 127 4.93 -25.23 -9.69
CA LEU A 127 4.33 -26.32 -8.95
C LEU A 127 5.24 -27.54 -8.99
N ASP A 128 5.66 -28.01 -7.82
CA ASP A 128 6.52 -29.17 -7.66
C ASP A 128 5.82 -30.24 -6.81
N LYS A 129 5.77 -31.47 -7.33
CA LYS A 129 5.31 -32.63 -6.55
C LYS A 129 6.34 -32.98 -5.48
N LEU A 130 5.87 -33.26 -4.27
CA LEU A 130 6.66 -33.69 -3.11
C LEU A 130 6.41 -35.17 -2.82
N HIS A 131 7.48 -35.89 -2.49
CA HIS A 131 7.41 -37.27 -2.00
C HIS A 131 7.31 -37.35 -0.47
N SER A 132 7.50 -36.21 0.20
CA SER A 132 7.48 -36.05 1.65
C SER A 132 7.33 -34.57 1.99
N THR A 133 6.58 -34.26 3.05
CA THR A 133 6.42 -32.89 3.60
C THR A 133 7.50 -32.52 4.62
N THR A 134 8.53 -33.36 4.78
CA THR A 134 9.69 -33.04 5.62
C THR A 134 10.41 -31.79 5.10
N SER A 135 10.97 -31.00 6.02
CA SER A 135 11.71 -29.78 5.68
C SER A 135 12.85 -30.05 4.69
N ALA A 136 13.51 -31.22 4.77
CA ALA A 136 14.57 -31.58 3.84
C ALA A 136 14.08 -31.73 2.38
N ALA A 137 12.93 -32.37 2.17
CA ALA A 137 12.33 -32.54 0.85
C ALA A 137 11.84 -31.19 0.27
N VAL A 138 11.24 -30.35 1.11
CA VAL A 138 10.82 -28.99 0.75
C VAL A 138 12.02 -28.11 0.38
N ILE A 139 13.07 -28.10 1.22
CA ILE A 139 14.30 -27.34 0.97
C ILE A 139 14.94 -27.79 -0.35
N HIS A 140 14.95 -29.09 -0.65
CA HIS A 140 15.50 -29.59 -1.90
C HIS A 140 14.75 -29.04 -3.12
N LYS A 141 13.41 -29.00 -3.08
CA LYS A 141 12.60 -28.42 -4.18
C LYS A 141 12.79 -26.91 -4.31
N LEU A 142 12.75 -26.18 -3.21
CA LEU A 142 12.98 -24.73 -3.22
C LEU A 142 14.39 -24.36 -3.67
N LYS A 143 15.42 -25.14 -3.30
CA LYS A 143 16.78 -24.94 -3.81
C LYS A 143 16.85 -25.08 -5.33
N ALA A 144 16.10 -26.00 -5.94
CA ALA A 144 16.05 -26.13 -7.39
C ALA A 144 15.35 -24.93 -8.05
N ALA A 145 14.26 -24.44 -7.47
CA ALA A 145 13.58 -23.22 -7.94
C ALA A 145 14.48 -21.98 -7.84
N PHE A 146 15.15 -21.79 -6.69
CA PHE A 146 16.07 -20.67 -6.47
C PHE A 146 17.37 -20.76 -7.27
N ALA A 147 17.82 -21.98 -7.60
CA ALA A 147 18.93 -22.15 -8.53
C ALA A 147 18.54 -21.63 -9.92
N ARG A 148 17.35 -21.99 -10.44
CA ARG A 148 16.89 -21.57 -11.77
C ARG A 148 16.67 -20.07 -11.90
N HIS A 149 16.08 -19.47 -10.86
CA HIS A 149 15.50 -18.14 -10.99
C HIS A 149 16.19 -17.06 -10.15
N GLY A 150 17.15 -17.46 -9.32
CA GLY A 150 17.82 -16.59 -8.37
C GLY A 150 17.36 -16.85 -6.94
N ILE A 151 18.24 -16.50 -6.00
CA ILE A 151 18.00 -16.65 -4.58
C ILE A 151 17.01 -15.56 -4.14
N ALA A 152 15.84 -15.97 -3.65
CA ALA A 152 14.90 -15.04 -3.04
C ALA A 152 15.60 -14.28 -1.90
N THR A 153 15.53 -12.96 -1.96
CA THR A 153 15.94 -12.13 -0.83
C THR A 153 14.99 -12.46 0.31
N LEU A 154 15.53 -13.05 1.39
CA LEU A 154 14.81 -13.22 2.65
C LEU A 154 14.35 -11.84 3.07
N ASN A 155 13.04 -11.60 2.91
CA ASN A 155 12.29 -10.38 3.22
C ASN A 155 13.13 -9.20 3.68
N ASP A 156 13.35 -8.24 2.78
CA ASP A 156 13.39 -6.85 3.22
C ASP A 156 12.51 -5.96 2.34
N ARG A 157 11.20 -6.26 2.31
CA ARG A 157 10.17 -5.22 2.12
C ARG A 157 9.77 -4.61 3.47
N SER A 158 10.68 -4.64 4.45
CA SER A 158 10.47 -4.16 5.80
C SER A 158 11.32 -2.93 6.05
N SER A 159 11.05 -1.81 5.38
CA SER A 159 11.66 -0.55 5.80
C SER A 159 10.69 0.59 6.05
N ILE A 160 9.54 0.66 5.35
CA ILE A 160 8.63 1.80 5.46
C ILE A 160 7.20 1.49 5.92
N GLN A 161 6.77 0.23 6.09
CA GLN A 161 5.48 -0.11 6.72
C GLN A 161 5.73 -1.13 7.83
N LYS A 162 5.56 -0.71 9.09
CA LYS A 162 5.91 -1.51 10.27
C LYS A 162 5.01 -1.16 11.45
N PRO A 163 3.73 -1.54 11.42
CA PRO A 163 2.88 -1.28 12.57
C PRO A 163 3.43 -1.97 13.82
N HIS A 164 3.36 -1.28 14.94
CA HIS A 164 4.03 -1.73 16.17
C HIS A 164 3.18 -2.67 17.04
N LEU A 165 1.88 -2.79 16.78
CA LEU A 165 0.97 -3.60 17.60
C LEU A 165 0.41 -4.81 16.84
N PHE A 166 -0.20 -4.60 15.67
CA PHE A 166 -0.89 -5.68 14.94
C PHE A 166 -0.83 -5.47 13.43
N PHE A 167 -0.47 -6.52 12.69
CA PHE A 167 -0.48 -6.52 11.23
C PHE A 167 -1.42 -7.61 10.73
N LEU A 168 -2.45 -7.23 9.97
CA LEU A 168 -3.31 -8.17 9.26
C LEU A 168 -2.73 -8.44 7.87
N PRO A 169 -2.34 -9.69 7.55
CA PRO A 169 -1.86 -10.04 6.22
C PRO A 169 -2.90 -9.74 5.14
N ASP A 170 -2.43 -9.55 3.90
CA ASP A 170 -3.24 -9.46 2.69
C ASP A 170 -4.21 -8.26 2.59
N VAL A 171 -4.27 -7.39 3.59
CA VAL A 171 -4.93 -6.08 3.48
C VAL A 171 -4.16 -5.22 2.48
N PRO A 172 -4.77 -4.82 1.34
CA PRO A 172 -4.11 -3.95 0.37
C PRO A 172 -3.80 -2.60 1.00
N SER A 173 -2.52 -2.23 1.07
CA SER A 173 -2.05 -1.02 1.73
C SER A 173 -1.38 -0.06 0.73
N ILE A 174 -1.73 1.22 0.83
CA ILE A 174 -1.10 2.34 0.12
C ILE A 174 -1.01 3.53 1.10
N PRO A 175 0.01 4.41 0.98
CA PRO A 175 0.18 5.53 1.92
C PRO A 175 -1.05 6.44 2.03
N PHE A 176 -1.67 6.76 0.89
CA PHE A 176 -2.85 7.61 0.80
C PHE A 176 -3.98 6.91 0.05
N PHE A 177 -5.16 6.93 0.64
CA PHE A 177 -6.34 6.30 0.03
C PHE A 177 -7.19 7.32 -0.74
N PRO A 178 -7.78 6.92 -1.88
CA PRO A 178 -8.70 7.78 -2.60
C PRO A 178 -9.97 8.00 -1.77
N ARG A 179 -10.57 9.18 -1.94
CA ARG A 179 -11.83 9.58 -1.28
C ARG A 179 -12.93 8.52 -1.36
N ASP A 180 -13.02 7.84 -2.51
CA ASP A 180 -14.07 6.83 -2.75
C ASP A 180 -13.99 5.64 -1.80
N ALA A 181 -12.86 5.37 -1.15
CA ALA A 181 -12.72 4.32 -0.16
C ALA A 181 -13.65 4.51 1.06
N HIS A 182 -13.92 5.76 1.45
CA HIS A 182 -14.79 6.13 2.57
C HIS A 182 -15.75 7.27 2.21
N ARG A 183 -16.33 7.24 1.00
CA ARG A 183 -17.14 8.34 0.46
C ARG A 183 -18.16 8.92 1.45
N HIS A 184 -18.96 8.05 2.08
CA HIS A 184 -20.01 8.48 3.01
C HIS A 184 -19.45 9.24 4.22
N ASP A 185 -18.45 8.68 4.88
CA ASP A 185 -17.88 9.26 6.11
C ASP A 185 -17.17 10.58 5.81
N ILE A 186 -16.49 10.67 4.66
CA ILE A 186 -15.86 11.92 4.19
C ILE A 186 -16.92 12.99 3.88
N GLU A 187 -17.95 12.66 3.12
CA GLU A 187 -19.03 13.61 2.80
C GLU A 187 -19.70 14.15 4.06
N VAL A 188 -19.91 13.30 5.06
CA VAL A 188 -20.45 13.70 6.36
C VAL A 188 -19.49 14.66 7.10
N LEU A 189 -18.20 14.35 7.16
CA LEU A 189 -17.20 15.20 7.82
C LEU A 189 -17.08 16.57 7.15
N GLU A 190 -16.94 16.60 5.83
CA GLU A 190 -16.76 17.84 5.07
C GLU A 190 -18.03 18.69 5.07
N ALA A 191 -19.22 18.09 4.94
CA ALA A 191 -20.48 18.83 5.03
C ALA A 191 -20.70 19.50 6.40
N ASN A 192 -20.14 18.92 7.47
CA ASN A 192 -20.21 19.45 8.83
C ASN A 192 -18.98 20.28 9.21
N TYR A 193 -18.05 20.55 8.29
CA TYR A 193 -16.84 21.33 8.54
C TYR A 193 -17.09 22.67 9.25
N PRO A 194 -18.07 23.52 8.85
CA PRO A 194 -18.30 24.80 9.52
C PRO A 194 -18.64 24.67 11.01
N ILE A 195 -19.36 23.60 11.36
CA ILE A 195 -19.75 23.30 12.74
C ILE A 195 -18.54 22.82 13.54
N ILE A 196 -17.75 21.92 12.95
CA ILE A 196 -16.52 21.38 13.55
C ILE A 196 -15.53 22.52 13.83
N LEU A 197 -15.35 23.43 12.87
CA LEU A 197 -14.51 24.62 13.02
C LEU A 197 -15.00 25.53 14.14
N ALA A 198 -16.30 25.83 14.20
CA ALA A 198 -16.87 26.70 15.22
C ALA A 198 -16.69 26.14 16.64
N GLU A 199 -16.93 24.84 16.83
CA GLU A 199 -16.73 24.19 18.13
C GLU A 199 -15.25 24.10 18.52
N PHE A 200 -14.37 23.85 17.55
CA PHE A 200 -12.92 23.93 17.77
C PHE A 200 -12.51 25.32 18.27
N GLN A 201 -12.91 26.38 17.57
CA GLN A 201 -12.59 27.77 17.94
C GLN A 201 -13.10 28.11 19.34
N ALA A 202 -14.32 27.67 19.69
CA ALA A 202 -14.90 27.90 21.02
C ALA A 202 -14.12 27.19 22.14
N VAL A 203 -13.55 26.02 21.89
CA VAL A 203 -12.66 25.33 22.85
C VAL A 203 -11.29 25.99 22.90
N TYR A 204 -10.71 26.31 21.74
CA TYR A 204 -9.38 26.91 21.62
C TYR A 204 -9.28 28.28 22.30
N GLN A 205 -10.34 29.11 22.21
CA GLN A 205 -10.41 30.41 22.89
C GLN A 205 -10.35 30.33 24.42
N ARG A 206 -10.69 29.17 25.01
CA ARG A 206 -10.59 28.94 26.47
C ARG A 206 -9.15 28.68 26.93
N GLY A 207 -8.22 28.55 25.98
CA GLY A 207 -6.82 28.20 26.21
C GLY A 207 -6.55 26.71 26.01
N ILE A 208 -5.27 26.36 26.12
CA ILE A 208 -4.77 24.98 26.04
C ILE A 208 -4.24 24.60 27.44
N ASP A 209 -5.03 23.84 28.19
CA ASP A 209 -4.70 23.39 29.55
C ASP A 209 -5.24 21.96 29.79
N PRO A 210 -4.47 21.05 30.43
CA PRO A 210 -4.96 19.70 30.75
C PRO A 210 -6.22 19.68 31.62
N LYS A 211 -6.37 20.67 32.49
CA LYS A 211 -7.56 20.83 33.35
C LYS A 211 -8.82 21.12 32.57
N ILE A 212 -8.74 21.52 31.30
CA ILE A 212 -9.90 21.75 30.42
C ILE A 212 -10.01 20.74 29.28
N GLY A 213 -9.22 19.65 29.32
CA GLY A 213 -9.39 18.49 28.44
C GLY A 213 -8.31 18.30 27.38
N TRP A 214 -7.28 19.16 27.34
CA TRP A 214 -6.15 19.02 26.43
C TRP A 214 -5.12 18.00 26.92
N THR A 215 -4.47 17.29 26.01
CA THR A 215 -3.39 16.35 26.33
C THR A 215 -2.25 16.51 25.33
N GLY A 216 -1.15 15.79 25.53
CA GLY A 216 -0.03 15.76 24.58
C GLY A 216 0.66 17.11 24.37
N LEU A 217 0.73 17.93 25.44
CA LEU A 217 1.32 19.26 25.39
C LEU A 217 2.82 19.19 25.12
N GLY A 218 3.23 19.67 23.95
CA GLY A 218 4.62 19.70 23.53
C GLY A 218 5.21 21.11 23.47
N PRO A 219 6.55 21.21 23.46
CA PRO A 219 7.26 22.49 23.56
C PRO A 219 7.08 23.40 22.33
N LYS A 220 6.57 22.88 21.21
CA LYS A 220 6.33 23.63 19.98
C LYS A 220 4.84 23.67 19.63
N GLY A 221 3.99 23.85 20.66
CA GLY A 221 2.55 24.03 20.48
C GLY A 221 1.81 22.76 20.04
N GLN A 222 2.39 21.58 20.25
CA GLN A 222 1.66 20.33 20.07
C GLN A 222 0.61 20.19 21.16
N ALA A 223 -0.61 19.83 20.79
CA ALA A 223 -1.67 19.53 21.74
C ALA A 223 -2.76 18.68 21.07
N VAL A 224 -3.48 17.91 21.87
CA VAL A 224 -4.60 17.07 21.42
C VAL A 224 -5.82 17.38 22.28
N PHE A 225 -6.97 17.56 21.64
CA PHE A 225 -8.27 17.61 22.31
C PHE A 225 -9.08 16.37 21.92
N PRO A 226 -8.95 15.25 22.67
CA PRO A 226 -9.58 13.99 22.29
C PRO A 226 -11.08 14.03 22.56
N LEU A 227 -11.88 13.55 21.60
CA LEU A 227 -13.28 13.17 21.82
C LEU A 227 -13.40 11.67 22.08
N TYR A 228 -12.59 10.87 21.41
CA TYR A 228 -12.35 9.46 21.69
C TYR A 228 -10.85 9.20 21.80
N SER A 229 -10.47 8.36 22.75
CA SER A 229 -9.11 7.88 22.93
C SER A 229 -9.13 6.39 23.18
N ALA A 230 -8.46 5.62 22.32
CA ALA A 230 -8.42 4.15 22.38
C ALA A 230 -9.83 3.52 22.54
N GLY A 231 -10.80 3.95 21.73
CA GLY A 231 -12.18 3.46 21.77
C GLY A 231 -13.02 3.99 22.93
N VAL A 232 -12.43 4.75 23.87
CA VAL A 232 -13.15 5.29 25.02
C VAL A 232 -13.60 6.74 24.76
N CYS A 233 -14.89 7.01 24.97
CA CYS A 233 -15.48 8.34 24.85
C CYS A 233 -15.01 9.26 25.98
N VAL A 234 -14.42 10.40 25.64
CA VAL A 234 -14.01 11.45 26.59
C VAL A 234 -15.21 12.37 26.84
N ALA A 235 -16.13 11.92 27.69
CA ALA A 235 -17.45 12.53 27.86
C ALA A 235 -17.43 14.06 28.11
N ARG A 236 -16.41 14.57 28.84
CA ARG A 236 -16.26 16.01 29.09
C ARG A 236 -15.96 16.80 27.81
N ASN A 237 -15.09 16.27 26.96
CA ASN A 237 -14.67 16.92 25.73
C ASN A 237 -15.82 16.84 24.71
N CYS A 238 -16.51 15.70 24.61
CA CYS A 238 -17.73 15.55 23.81
C CYS A 238 -18.84 16.53 24.21
N ARG A 239 -19.01 16.82 25.51
CA ARG A 239 -19.94 17.88 25.97
C ARG A 239 -19.51 19.30 25.56
N SER A 240 -18.23 19.52 25.30
CA SER A 240 -17.72 20.80 24.82
C SER A 240 -17.86 20.95 23.30
N CYS A 241 -17.98 19.84 22.56
CA CYS A 241 -18.17 19.79 21.11
C CYS A 241 -19.38 18.88 20.74
N PRO A 242 -20.60 19.21 21.20
CA PRO A 242 -21.76 18.32 21.07
C PRO A 242 -22.17 18.04 19.62
N CYS A 243 -22.03 19.01 18.71
CA CYS A 243 -22.39 18.82 17.31
C CYS A 243 -21.31 18.01 16.57
N THR A 244 -20.03 18.27 16.81
CA THR A 244 -18.92 17.44 16.31
C THR A 244 -19.04 16.01 16.78
N TYR A 245 -19.40 15.81 18.05
CA TYR A 245 -19.67 14.48 18.60
C TYR A 245 -20.82 13.77 17.88
N ARG A 246 -21.92 14.47 17.57
CA ARG A 246 -23.02 13.89 16.77
C ARG A 246 -22.58 13.51 15.36
N THR A 247 -21.78 14.35 14.70
CA THR A 247 -21.20 14.03 13.38
C THR A 247 -20.36 12.76 13.47
N LEU A 248 -19.51 12.64 14.49
CA LEU A 248 -18.67 11.46 14.71
C LEU A 248 -19.48 10.18 14.86
N LEU A 249 -20.59 10.22 15.61
CA LEU A 249 -21.48 9.06 15.79
C LEU A 249 -22.25 8.67 14.51
N SER A 250 -22.32 9.56 13.52
CA SER A 250 -22.99 9.26 12.25
C SER A 250 -22.09 8.59 11.20
N LEU A 251 -20.78 8.50 11.46
CA LEU A 251 -19.83 7.83 10.58
C LEU A 251 -20.01 6.31 10.65
N ARG A 252 -20.03 5.66 9.48
CA ARG A 252 -20.29 4.22 9.36
C ARG A 252 -19.10 3.36 9.72
N THR A 253 -17.89 3.86 9.48
CA THR A 253 -16.66 3.08 9.65
C THR A 253 -15.80 3.54 10.81
N PHE A 254 -16.28 4.47 11.62
CA PHE A 254 -15.57 4.94 12.81
C PHE A 254 -15.34 3.82 13.82
N ILE A 255 -14.08 3.65 14.24
CA ILE A 255 -13.68 2.68 15.25
C ILE A 255 -13.99 3.27 16.63
N SER A 256 -15.14 2.91 17.20
CA SER A 256 -15.64 3.44 18.47
C SER A 256 -15.65 2.43 19.62
N SER A 257 -15.30 1.18 19.33
CA SER A 257 -15.52 0.04 20.21
C SER A 257 -14.22 -0.66 20.67
N ASN A 258 -13.06 -0.19 20.24
CA ASN A 258 -11.77 -0.82 20.56
C ASN A 258 -10.61 0.17 20.61
N SER A 259 -9.49 -0.28 21.17
CA SER A 259 -8.28 0.51 21.42
C SER A 259 -7.55 1.00 20.16
N LEU A 260 -7.89 0.49 18.98
CA LEU A 260 -7.35 0.96 17.69
C LEU A 260 -8.04 2.24 17.21
N GLY A 261 -9.13 2.67 17.83
CA GLY A 261 -9.90 3.85 17.43
C GLY A 261 -9.58 5.09 18.25
N SER A 262 -9.48 6.25 17.60
CA SER A 262 -9.40 7.56 18.27
C SER A 262 -10.01 8.65 17.39
N ALA A 263 -10.48 9.72 18.02
CA ALA A 263 -10.99 10.88 17.31
C ALA A 263 -10.79 12.17 18.12
N GLY A 264 -10.45 13.28 17.47
CA GLY A 264 -10.29 14.57 18.14
C GLY A 264 -9.50 15.59 17.34
N PHE A 265 -9.27 16.76 17.95
CA PHE A 265 -8.47 17.83 17.34
C PHE A 265 -6.99 17.64 17.64
N TRP A 266 -6.14 17.77 16.62
CA TRP A 266 -4.70 17.68 16.73
C TRP A 266 -4.04 18.97 16.28
N LEU A 267 -3.25 19.57 17.16
CA LEU A 267 -2.55 20.83 16.94
C LEU A 267 -1.07 20.57 16.73
N LEU A 268 -0.49 21.33 15.82
CA LEU A 268 0.94 21.41 15.62
C LEU A 268 1.32 22.88 15.45
N GLY A 269 2.15 23.39 16.37
CA GLY A 269 2.61 24.77 16.29
C GLY A 269 3.72 24.98 15.24
N PRO A 270 4.00 26.25 14.89
CA PRO A 270 5.08 26.60 13.97
C PRO A 270 6.46 26.10 14.39
N GLY A 271 7.26 25.68 13.40
CA GLY A 271 8.61 25.11 13.58
C GLY A 271 8.63 23.70 14.15
N ALA A 272 7.48 23.04 14.32
CA ALA A 272 7.39 21.70 14.87
C ALA A 272 7.47 20.62 13.80
N THR A 273 8.20 19.55 14.10
CA THR A 273 8.25 18.33 13.30
C THR A 273 7.92 17.15 14.21
N LEU A 274 6.95 16.35 13.81
CA LEU A 274 6.54 15.11 14.47
C LEU A 274 6.69 13.99 13.45
N GLY A 275 7.42 12.92 13.73
CA GLY A 275 7.55 11.87 12.74
C GLY A 275 8.65 10.87 12.99
N GLY A 276 8.85 10.01 12.01
CA GLY A 276 9.70 8.83 12.13
C GLY A 276 9.01 7.68 12.87
N VAL A 277 7.67 7.67 12.89
CA VAL A 277 6.86 6.71 13.66
C VAL A 277 5.92 5.92 12.77
N TYR A 278 5.44 4.80 13.30
CA TYR A 278 4.46 3.92 12.69
C TYR A 278 3.23 3.83 13.58
N GLY A 279 2.06 3.80 12.97
CA GLY A 279 0.79 3.52 13.63
C GLY A 279 0.76 2.10 14.23
N PRO A 280 -0.24 1.79 15.07
CA PRO A 280 -0.33 0.51 15.73
C PRO A 280 -0.72 -0.62 14.78
N THR A 281 -1.44 -0.34 13.69
CA THR A 281 -1.96 -1.39 12.82
C THR A 281 -2.27 -0.91 11.41
N ASN A 282 -2.26 -1.83 10.43
CA ASN A 282 -2.74 -1.61 9.06
C ASN A 282 -4.24 -1.89 8.88
N THR A 283 -4.97 -2.27 9.95
CA THR A 283 -6.42 -2.54 9.86
C THR A 283 -7.28 -1.28 9.94
N ARG A 284 -6.67 -0.10 10.09
CA ARG A 284 -7.34 1.19 10.17
C ARG A 284 -6.76 2.18 9.17
N LEU A 285 -7.56 3.14 8.76
CA LEU A 285 -7.13 4.34 8.08
C LEU A 285 -7.39 5.54 8.97
N ARG A 286 -6.47 6.49 8.99
CA ARG A 286 -6.61 7.74 9.69
C ARG A 286 -7.12 8.82 8.74
N CYS A 287 -8.32 9.31 9.00
CA CYS A 287 -8.94 10.40 8.24
C CYS A 287 -8.61 11.74 8.89
N HIS A 288 -7.94 12.62 8.16
CA HIS A 288 -7.63 13.99 8.58
C HIS A 288 -8.53 14.99 7.85
N LEU A 289 -9.48 15.61 8.55
CA LEU A 289 -10.17 16.81 8.06
C LEU A 289 -9.32 18.05 8.39
N GLY A 290 -8.95 18.84 7.38
CA GLY A 290 -8.26 20.11 7.58
C GLY A 290 -9.17 21.13 8.28
N VAL A 291 -8.81 21.55 9.49
CA VAL A 291 -9.59 22.53 10.28
C VAL A 291 -9.02 23.93 10.13
N GLN A 292 -7.70 24.06 10.29
CA GLN A 292 -6.95 25.29 10.03
C GLN A 292 -5.61 24.87 9.45
N THR A 293 -5.33 25.24 8.21
CA THR A 293 -4.18 24.71 7.46
C THR A 293 -3.28 25.85 6.97
N PRO A 294 -2.40 26.40 7.83
CA PRO A 294 -1.46 27.41 7.42
C PRO A 294 -0.51 26.89 6.33
N PRO A 295 0.11 27.79 5.54
CA PRO A 295 1.09 27.40 4.53
C PRO A 295 2.29 26.70 5.18
N GLN A 296 3.07 25.99 4.37
CA GLN A 296 4.30 25.31 4.83
C GLN A 296 4.08 24.20 5.87
N CYS A 297 2.90 23.58 5.85
CA CYS A 297 2.61 22.34 6.57
C CYS A 297 2.61 21.15 5.61
N GLU A 298 3.37 20.11 5.95
CA GLU A 298 3.53 18.93 5.10
C GLU A 298 3.32 17.64 5.92
N LEU A 299 2.66 16.67 5.30
CA LEU A 299 2.57 15.29 5.74
C LEU A 299 3.31 14.41 4.73
N VAL A 300 4.28 13.63 5.17
CA VAL A 300 4.96 12.62 4.36
C VAL A 300 4.60 11.24 4.89
N VAL A 301 4.05 10.36 4.06
CA VAL A 301 3.66 8.99 4.43
C VAL A 301 4.23 8.04 3.40
N GLY A 302 5.00 7.05 3.83
CA GLY A 302 5.62 6.09 2.90
C GLY A 302 6.54 6.74 1.85
N GLY A 303 7.05 7.95 2.13
CA GLY A 303 7.87 8.73 1.20
C GLY A 303 7.09 9.66 0.26
N GLU A 304 5.75 9.66 0.33
CA GLU A 304 4.90 10.52 -0.48
C GLU A 304 4.46 11.77 0.31
N PRO A 305 4.77 12.99 -0.15
CA PRO A 305 4.34 14.23 0.50
C PRO A 305 2.90 14.63 0.11
N GLN A 306 2.15 15.18 1.06
CA GLN A 306 0.81 15.73 0.90
C GLN A 306 0.61 16.95 1.80
N CYS A 307 -0.30 17.83 1.39
CA CYS A 307 -0.73 18.99 2.17
C CYS A 307 -2.21 18.85 2.55
N TRP A 308 -2.59 19.41 3.69
CA TRP A 308 -4.01 19.53 4.05
C TRP A 308 -4.65 20.70 3.31
N SER A 309 -5.96 20.63 3.15
CA SER A 309 -6.80 21.73 2.70
C SER A 309 -7.96 21.89 3.66
N GLU A 310 -8.29 23.13 4.00
CA GLU A 310 -9.41 23.43 4.91
C GLU A 310 -10.72 22.86 4.35
N GLY A 311 -11.50 22.23 5.23
CA GLY A 311 -12.77 21.62 4.86
C GLY A 311 -12.66 20.34 4.01
N HIS A 312 -11.45 19.85 3.75
CA HIS A 312 -11.24 18.62 2.97
C HIS A 312 -10.58 17.51 3.80
N CYS A 313 -10.99 16.27 3.53
CA CYS A 313 -10.45 15.09 4.17
C CYS A 313 -9.28 14.48 3.37
N LEU A 314 -8.27 14.01 4.11
CA LEU A 314 -7.17 13.20 3.62
C LEU A 314 -7.19 11.84 4.34
N LEU A 315 -7.23 10.74 3.60
CA LEU A 315 -7.17 9.38 4.15
C LEU A 315 -5.74 8.85 4.10
N VAL A 316 -5.25 8.41 5.26
CA VAL A 316 -3.86 8.01 5.45
C VAL A 316 -3.79 6.61 6.05
N ASP A 317 -2.95 5.75 5.51
CA ASP A 317 -2.52 4.54 6.21
C ASP A 317 -1.33 4.88 7.11
N ASP A 318 -1.62 5.08 8.40
CA ASP A 318 -0.59 5.48 9.36
C ASP A 318 0.33 4.32 9.78
N SER A 319 0.08 3.08 9.32
CA SER A 319 1.02 1.96 9.51
C SER A 319 2.30 2.09 8.69
N PHE A 320 2.30 2.98 7.68
CA PHE A 320 3.51 3.43 7.01
C PHE A 320 4.27 4.45 7.87
N LEU A 321 5.58 4.53 7.65
CA LEU A 321 6.45 5.53 8.23
C LEU A 321 5.92 6.90 7.81
N HIS A 322 5.58 7.71 8.81
CA HIS A 322 5.02 9.03 8.55
C HIS A 322 5.70 10.12 9.35
N THR A 323 5.76 11.30 8.74
CA THR A 323 6.30 12.53 9.30
C THR A 323 5.39 13.69 8.95
N VAL A 324 5.28 14.62 9.87
CA VAL A 324 4.43 15.80 9.85
C VAL A 324 5.32 16.97 10.22
N SER A 325 5.37 18.00 9.39
CA SER A 325 6.14 19.21 9.69
C SER A 325 5.28 20.47 9.53
N HIS A 326 5.59 21.46 10.34
CA HIS A 326 5.10 22.82 10.21
C HIS A 326 6.32 23.74 10.13
N ASN A 327 6.68 24.16 8.92
CA ASN A 327 7.86 24.98 8.66
C ASN A 327 7.56 26.50 8.59
N GLY A 328 6.30 26.89 8.82
CA GLY A 328 5.88 28.28 8.93
C GLY A 328 6.36 29.03 10.17
N VAL A 329 5.97 30.30 10.24
CA VAL A 329 6.36 31.27 11.28
C VAL A 329 5.28 31.41 12.35
N ALA A 330 5.58 32.11 13.45
CA ALA A 330 4.66 32.21 14.60
C ALA A 330 3.32 32.88 14.22
N GLU A 331 3.36 33.81 13.27
CA GLU A 331 2.22 34.58 12.78
C GLU A 331 1.21 33.73 12.01
N ASP A 332 1.64 32.59 11.45
CA ASP A 332 0.76 31.67 10.72
C ASP A 332 -0.20 30.92 11.66
N GLY A 333 0.09 30.93 12.96
CA GLY A 333 -0.67 30.17 13.96
C GLY A 333 -0.47 28.66 13.85
N PRO A 334 -1.21 27.85 14.63
CA PRO A 334 -1.06 26.39 14.59
C PRO A 334 -1.77 25.77 13.40
N ARG A 335 -1.26 24.62 12.95
CA ARG A 335 -1.98 23.71 12.05
C ARG A 335 -2.91 22.82 12.87
N VAL A 336 -4.19 22.83 12.51
CA VAL A 336 -5.25 22.10 13.19
C VAL A 336 -5.91 21.13 12.22
N ILE A 337 -6.00 19.88 12.63
CA ILE A 337 -6.80 18.86 11.94
C ILE A 337 -7.79 18.23 12.91
N PHE A 338 -8.94 17.81 12.40
CA PHE A 338 -9.80 16.86 13.08
C PHE A 338 -9.48 15.47 12.55
N SER A 339 -8.92 14.62 13.40
CA SER A 339 -8.49 13.27 13.05
C SER A 339 -9.50 12.25 13.56
N VAL A 340 -9.83 11.26 12.73
CA VAL A 340 -10.73 10.14 13.07
C VAL A 340 -10.14 8.84 12.51
N ASP A 341 -10.03 7.81 13.35
CA ASP A 341 -9.59 6.48 12.93
C ASP A 341 -10.79 5.66 12.42
N LEU A 342 -10.73 5.24 11.17
CA LEU A 342 -11.76 4.48 10.45
C LEU A 342 -11.29 3.06 10.16
N TRP A 343 -12.18 2.09 10.13
CA TRP A 343 -11.87 0.73 9.68
C TRP A 343 -11.36 0.73 8.25
N HIS A 344 -10.26 0.03 7.99
CA HIS A 344 -9.77 -0.13 6.63
C HIS A 344 -10.86 -0.80 5.74
N PRO A 345 -11.09 -0.33 4.50
CA PRO A 345 -12.25 -0.74 3.70
C PRO A 345 -12.24 -2.24 3.38
N ASN A 346 -11.05 -2.83 3.26
CA ASN A 346 -10.84 -4.24 2.97
C ASN A 346 -10.83 -5.15 4.21
N VAL A 347 -11.09 -4.62 5.42
CA VAL A 347 -11.27 -5.45 6.62
C VAL A 347 -12.73 -5.87 6.69
N ALA A 348 -12.97 -7.18 6.62
CA ALA A 348 -14.29 -7.79 6.60
C ALA A 348 -15.02 -7.63 7.94
N ALA A 349 -16.36 -7.67 7.93
CA ALA A 349 -17.16 -7.48 9.14
C ALA A 349 -16.82 -8.50 10.25
N ALA A 350 -16.54 -9.75 9.90
CA ALA A 350 -16.13 -10.78 10.87
C ALA A 350 -14.75 -10.46 11.49
N GLU A 351 -13.82 -9.92 10.70
CA GLU A 351 -12.51 -9.49 11.19
C GLU A 351 -12.66 -8.29 12.13
N ARG A 352 -13.51 -7.32 11.79
CA ARG A 352 -13.81 -6.17 12.67
C ARG A 352 -14.34 -6.63 14.03
N GLN A 353 -15.28 -7.58 14.04
CA GLN A 353 -15.81 -8.15 15.29
C GLN A 353 -14.73 -8.87 16.11
N ALA A 354 -13.84 -9.62 15.46
CA ALA A 354 -12.72 -10.26 16.13
C ALA A 354 -11.74 -9.23 16.70
N LEU A 355 -11.41 -8.18 15.95
CA LEU A 355 -10.54 -7.10 16.39
C LEU A 355 -11.17 -6.29 17.53
N ASP A 356 -12.48 -6.05 17.49
CA ASP A 356 -13.22 -5.42 18.60
C ASP A 356 -13.10 -6.22 19.90
N TYR A 357 -13.15 -7.55 19.79
CA TYR A 357 -12.99 -8.44 20.93
C TYR A 357 -11.54 -8.48 21.43
N ILE A 358 -10.56 -8.62 20.53
CA ILE A 358 -9.13 -8.73 20.85
C ILE A 358 -8.59 -7.43 21.46
N PHE A 359 -8.97 -6.30 20.88
CA PHE A 359 -8.50 -4.97 21.26
C PHE A 359 -9.52 -4.20 22.09
N CYS A 360 -10.41 -4.91 22.79
CA CYS A 360 -11.40 -4.33 23.69
C CYS A 360 -10.72 -3.27 24.59
N PRO A 361 -11.31 -2.06 24.76
CA PRO A 361 -10.67 -1.02 25.56
C PRO A 361 -10.47 -1.51 26.99
N ASP A 362 -9.31 -1.18 27.58
CA ASP A 362 -9.06 -1.46 28.99
C ASP A 362 -10.15 -0.76 29.83
N GLN A 363 -10.84 -1.54 30.68
CA GLN A 363 -11.95 -1.06 31.53
C GLN A 363 -11.50 -0.15 32.67
#